data_AF-A0A1V6I1X9-F1
#
_entry.id   AF-A0A1V6I1X9-F1
#
_cell.length_a   1.000
_cell.length_b   1.000
_cell.length_c   1.000
_cell.angle_alpha   90.00
_cell.angle_beta   90.00
_cell.angle_gamma   90.00
#
_symmetry.space_group_name_H-M   'P 1'
#
loop_
_entity.id
_entity.type
_entity.pdbx_description
1 polymer ?
#
loop_
_entity_poly.entity_id
_entity_poly.type
_entity_poly.pdbx_seq_one_letter_code
_entity_poly.pdbx_strand_id
1 'polypeptide(L)'
;MATLLKLLDNGQCELKDGGARVDAISWDKDGNFEEIKGHEPIVGCSLLVGSITARSFSEQDYWLTTPIIEIVEKTDEYWIFKTNNSTYKLLI
;
A
#
# COMPACT_ATOMS: atom_id res chain seq x y z
N MET A 1 -8.09 4.13 10.52
CA MET A 1 -6.73 3.58 10.78
C MET A 1 -6.52 2.61 9.65
N ALA A 2 -5.57 2.91 8.76
CA ALA A 2 -5.56 2.25 7.47
C ALA A 2 -5.09 0.80 7.59
N THR A 3 -5.79 -0.13 6.94
CA THR A 3 -5.44 -1.55 6.95
C THR A 3 -5.32 -2.07 5.53
N LEU A 4 -4.17 -2.66 5.23
CA LEU A 4 -3.86 -3.24 3.93
C LEU A 4 -4.09 -4.75 3.93
N LEU A 5 -5.01 -5.19 3.07
CA LEU A 5 -5.35 -6.58 2.84
C LEU A 5 -4.89 -6.98 1.44
N LYS A 6 -4.17 -8.08 1.30
CA LYS A 6 -3.87 -8.70 0.01
C LYS A 6 -5.01 -9.65 -0.36
N LEU A 7 -5.61 -9.45 -1.54
CA LEU A 7 -6.60 -10.36 -2.10
C LEU A 7 -5.87 -11.45 -2.88
N LEU A 8 -6.10 -12.71 -2.51
CA LEU A 8 -5.56 -13.89 -3.17
C LEU A 8 -6.59 -14.47 -4.14
N ASP A 9 -6.13 -15.12 -5.21
CA ASP A 9 -6.98 -15.72 -6.26
C ASP A 9 -7.91 -16.83 -5.74
N ASN A 10 -7.63 -17.39 -4.57
CA ASN A 10 -8.46 -18.39 -3.90
C ASN A 10 -9.60 -17.78 -3.06
N GLY A 11 -9.81 -16.45 -3.12
CA GLY A 11 -10.84 -15.73 -2.38
C GLY A 11 -10.47 -15.45 -0.91
N GLN A 12 -9.26 -15.81 -0.47
CA GLN A 12 -8.78 -15.46 0.87
C GLN A 12 -8.17 -14.06 0.88
N CYS A 13 -8.34 -13.38 2.01
CA CYS A 13 -7.74 -12.07 2.27
C CYS A 13 -6.60 -12.28 3.28
N GLU A 14 -5.39 -11.88 2.93
CA GLU A 14 -4.26 -11.91 3.85
C GLU A 14 -3.99 -10.50 4.37
N LEU A 15 -4.10 -10.31 5.70
CA LEU A 15 -3.73 -9.05 6.32
C LEU A 15 -2.21 -8.88 6.21
N LYS A 16 -1.78 -7.81 5.55
CA LYS A 16 -0.35 -7.51 5.40
C LYS A 16 0.12 -6.60 6.52
N ASP A 17 -0.42 -5.41 6.55
CA ASP A 17 -0.06 -4.42 7.56
C ASP A 17 -1.23 -3.46 7.80
N GLY A 18 -1.17 -2.74 8.91
CA GLY A 18 -2.18 -1.78 9.28
C GLY A 18 -1.64 -0.76 10.27
N GLY A 19 -1.85 0.51 9.96
CA GLY A 19 -1.40 1.60 10.82
C GLY A 19 -1.88 2.96 10.36
N ALA A 20 -1.32 3.98 11.02
CA ALA A 20 -1.69 5.37 10.75
C ALA A 20 -0.91 5.98 9.57
N ARG A 21 0.08 5.26 9.01
CA ARG A 21 0.89 5.73 7.90
C ARG A 21 0.41 5.10 6.59
N VAL A 22 0.08 5.94 5.63
CA VAL A 22 -0.19 5.58 4.24
C VAL A 22 0.50 6.61 3.36
N ASP A 23 1.49 6.19 2.58
CA ASP A 23 2.25 7.08 1.69
C ASP A 23 2.36 6.46 0.29
N ALA A 24 2.02 7.23 -0.75
CA ALA A 24 2.30 6.89 -2.13
C ALA A 24 3.68 7.39 -2.53
N ILE A 25 4.60 6.44 -2.69
CA ILE A 25 5.99 6.68 -3.03
C ILE A 25 6.17 6.57 -4.54
N SER A 26 6.71 7.62 -5.13
CA SER A 26 7.20 7.60 -6.50
C SER A 26 8.66 7.18 -6.55
N TRP A 27 9.04 6.53 -7.65
CA TRP A 27 10.38 6.03 -7.89
C TRP A 27 10.97 6.73 -9.09
N ASP A 28 12.24 7.11 -8.99
CA ASP A 28 13.01 7.64 -10.10
C ASP A 28 13.34 6.55 -11.13
N LYS A 29 13.85 6.92 -12.31
CA LYS A 29 14.25 5.99 -13.38
C LYS A 29 15.29 4.96 -12.95
N ASP A 30 16.12 5.28 -11.96
CA ASP A 30 17.10 4.37 -11.37
C ASP A 30 16.52 3.48 -10.25
N GLY A 31 15.21 3.57 -9.98
CA GLY A 31 14.54 2.78 -8.93
C GLY A 31 14.80 3.29 -7.51
N ASN A 32 15.32 4.51 -7.37
CA ASN A 32 15.50 5.16 -6.08
C ASN A 32 14.22 5.89 -5.65
N PHE A 33 14.05 6.04 -4.33
CA PHE A 33 12.99 6.88 -3.78
C PHE A 33 13.12 8.31 -4.32
N GLU A 34 12.08 8.80 -4.99
CA GLU A 34 12.02 10.17 -5.50
C GLU A 34 11.31 11.08 -4.49
N GLU A 35 10.02 10.84 -4.28
CA GLU A 35 9.16 11.66 -3.42
C GLU A 35 7.88 10.92 -3.01
N ILE A 36 7.19 11.47 -2.00
CA ILE A 36 5.84 11.04 -1.62
C ILE A 36 4.84 11.93 -2.36
N LYS A 37 4.08 11.33 -3.30
CA LYS A 37 3.09 12.04 -4.12
C LYS A 37 1.78 12.31 -3.39
N GLY A 38 1.50 11.56 -2.32
CA GLY A 38 0.29 11.70 -1.53
C GLY A 38 0.13 10.60 -0.49
N HIS A 39 -1.03 10.57 0.17
CA HIS A 39 -1.38 9.59 1.20
C HIS A 39 -2.51 8.65 0.75
N GLU A 40 -2.67 8.49 -0.56
CA GLU A 40 -3.72 7.68 -1.19
C GLU A 40 -3.12 6.77 -2.28
N PRO A 41 -3.76 5.66 -2.64
CA PRO A 41 -3.33 4.82 -3.76
C PRO A 41 -3.26 5.62 -5.07
N ILE A 42 -2.06 5.78 -5.63
CA ILE A 42 -1.83 6.49 -6.90
C ILE A 42 -1.22 5.53 -7.93
N VAL A 43 -1.81 5.47 -9.12
CA VAL A 43 -1.29 4.68 -10.25
C VAL A 43 0.12 5.13 -10.61
N GLY A 44 1.04 4.18 -10.80
CA GLY A 44 2.45 4.42 -11.06
C GLY A 44 3.31 4.61 -9.80
N CYS A 45 2.70 4.72 -8.62
CA CYS A 45 3.40 4.81 -7.34
C CYS A 45 3.30 3.50 -6.55
N SER A 46 4.23 3.28 -5.63
CA SER A 46 4.14 2.24 -4.61
C SER A 46 3.42 2.76 -3.38
N LEU A 47 2.54 1.95 -2.79
CA LEU A 47 1.90 2.30 -1.52
C LEU A 47 2.70 1.72 -0.35
N LEU A 48 3.10 2.58 0.57
CA LEU A 48 3.65 2.24 1.88
C LEU A 48 2.54 2.33 2.91
N VAL A 49 2.30 1.24 3.64
CA VAL A 49 1.34 1.19 4.75
C VAL A 49 2.06 0.70 5.99
N GLY A 50 1.92 1.37 7.12
CA GLY A 50 2.64 0.99 8.33
C GLY A 50 2.29 1.79 9.57
N SER A 51 3.02 1.51 10.65
CA SER A 51 2.93 2.28 11.89
C SER A 51 3.79 3.55 11.81
N ILE A 52 3.32 4.65 12.42
CA ILE A 52 4.10 5.91 12.51
C ILE A 52 5.25 5.76 13.53
N THR A 53 5.00 5.04 14.61
CA THR A 53 6.00 4.70 15.63
C THR A 53 6.45 3.28 15.39
N ALA A 54 7.76 3.04 15.30
CA ALA A 54 8.32 1.69 15.27
C ALA A 54 7.77 0.92 16.46
N ARG A 55 6.91 -0.08 16.23
CA ARG A 55 6.28 -0.83 17.33
C ARG A 55 7.24 -1.86 17.91
N SER A 56 8.27 -2.20 17.16
CA SER A 56 9.35 -3.08 17.52
C SER A 56 10.54 -2.62 16.69
N PHE A 57 11.76 -2.57 17.23
CA PHE A 57 12.99 -2.31 16.46
C PHE A 57 13.30 -3.46 15.47
N SER A 58 12.31 -3.89 14.68
CA SER A 58 12.32 -5.04 13.80
C SER A 58 12.02 -4.56 12.38
N GLU A 59 12.60 -5.22 11.38
CA GLU A 59 12.68 -4.79 9.98
C GLU A 59 11.33 -4.71 9.22
N GLN A 60 10.19 -4.78 9.91
CA GLN A 60 8.84 -4.92 9.35
C GLN A 60 7.82 -3.95 9.97
N ASP A 61 8.22 -2.70 10.23
CA ASP A 61 7.30 -1.65 10.71
C ASP A 61 6.37 -1.08 9.60
N TYR A 62 6.64 -1.44 8.35
CA TYR A 62 5.87 -1.00 7.19
C TYR A 62 5.88 -2.04 6.08
N TRP A 63 4.80 -2.06 5.31
CA TRP A 63 4.65 -2.82 4.09
C TRP A 63 4.72 -1.90 2.87
N LEU A 64 5.64 -2.18 1.96
CA LEU A 64 5.77 -1.46 0.70
C LEU A 64 5.28 -2.35 -0.44
N THR A 65 4.27 -1.87 -1.16
CA THR A 65 3.72 -2.57 -2.31
C THR A 65 4.53 -2.29 -3.59
N THR A 66 4.43 -3.19 -4.57
CA THR A 66 4.91 -2.91 -5.92
C THR A 66 4.07 -1.79 -6.56
N PRO A 67 4.58 -1.12 -7.61
CA PRO A 67 3.86 -0.03 -8.25
C PRO A 67 2.43 -0.42 -8.63
N ILE A 68 1.50 0.46 -8.27
CA ILE A 68 0.08 0.32 -8.58
C ILE A 68 -0.11 0.49 -10.08
N ILE A 69 -0.79 -0.46 -10.71
CA ILE A 69 -1.07 -0.44 -12.15
C ILE A 69 -2.46 0.12 -12.45
N GLU A 70 -3.44 -0.17 -11.61
CA GLU A 70 -4.83 0.27 -11.78
C GLU A 70 -5.53 0.37 -10.42
N ILE A 71 -6.45 1.32 -10.31
CA ILE A 71 -7.37 1.43 -9.18
C ILE A 71 -8.70 0.85 -9.65
N VAL A 72 -9.12 -0.26 -9.05
CA VAL A 72 -10.31 -1.01 -9.43
C VAL A 72 -11.56 -0.36 -8.83
N GLU A 73 -11.47 0.04 -7.57
CA GLU A 73 -12.60 0.61 -6.84
C GLU A 73 -12.14 1.63 -5.81
N LYS A 74 -12.88 2.72 -5.68
CA LYS A 74 -12.65 3.77 -4.67
C LYS A 74 -13.98 4.12 -4.03
N THR A 75 -14.07 3.91 -2.73
CA THR A 75 -15.19 4.29 -1.88
C THR A 75 -14.65 5.13 -0.72
N ASP A 76 -15.53 5.82 0.00
CA ASP A 76 -15.16 6.59 1.20
C ASP A 76 -14.59 5.70 2.32
N GLU A 77 -14.97 4.42 2.36
CA GLU A 77 -14.53 3.47 3.39
C GLU A 77 -13.30 2.64 2.99
N TYR A 78 -13.10 2.40 1.68
CA TYR A 78 -12.03 1.53 1.21
C TYR A 78 -11.68 1.74 -0.26
N TRP A 79 -10.47 1.29 -0.61
CA TRP A 79 -9.90 1.35 -1.94
C TRP A 79 -9.44 -0.04 -2.36
N ILE A 80 -9.76 -0.45 -3.58
CA ILE A 80 -9.24 -1.66 -4.19
C ILE A 80 -8.36 -1.25 -5.35
N PHE A 81 -7.11 -1.70 -5.33
CA PHE A 81 -6.15 -1.42 -6.37
C PHE A 81 -5.35 -2.67 -6.71
N LYS A 82 -4.88 -2.73 -7.94
CA LYS A 82 -3.97 -3.79 -8.40
C LYS A 82 -2.59 -3.23 -8.56
N THR A 83 -1.63 -4.01 -8.14
CA THR A 83 -0.21 -3.81 -8.41
C THR A 83 0.25 -4.81 -9.45
N ASN A 84 1.48 -4.67 -9.91
CA ASN A 84 2.08 -5.59 -10.87
C ASN A 84 2.00 -7.07 -10.43
N ASN A 85 2.01 -7.33 -9.12
CA ASN A 85 2.10 -8.67 -8.57
C ASN A 85 0.80 -9.15 -7.91
N SER A 86 -0.05 -8.25 -7.39
CA SER A 86 -1.18 -8.66 -6.56
C SER A 86 -2.28 -7.60 -6.49
N THR A 87 -3.48 -8.02 -6.13
CA THR A 87 -4.59 -7.11 -5.82
C THR A 87 -4.60 -6.82 -4.32
N TYR A 88 -4.79 -5.57 -3.95
CA TYR A 88 -4.87 -5.14 -2.56
C TYR A 88 -6.16 -4.36 -2.30
N LYS A 89 -6.63 -4.46 -1.07
CA LYS A 89 -7.72 -3.67 -0.51
C LYS A 89 -7.18 -2.88 0.68
N LEU A 90 -7.26 -1.56 0.59
CA LEU A 90 -6.93 -0.62 1.66
C LEU A 90 -8.23 -0.14 2.31
N LEU A 91 -8.43 -0.49 3.57
CA LEU A 91 -9.48 0.07 4.43
C LEU A 91 -8.96 1.38 5.04
N ILE A 92 -9.76 2.44 5.10
CA ILE A 92 -9.36 3.77 5.61
C ILE A 92 -9.87 3.98 7.06
#